data_AF-A0A164MCN1-F1
#
_entry.id   AF-A0A164MCN1-F1
#
_cell.length_a   1.000
_cell.length_b   1.000
_cell.length_c   1.000
_cell.angle_alpha   90.00
_cell.angle_beta   90.00
_cell.angle_gamma   90.00
#
_symmetry.space_group_name_H-M   'P 1'
#
loop_
_entity.id
_entity.type
_entity.pdbx_description
1 polymer ?
#
loop_
_entity_poly.entity_id
_entity_poly.type
_entity_poly.pdbx_seq_one_letter_code
_entity_poly.pdbx_strand_id
1 'polypeptide(L)'
;MADPEAPLTYWQALAVAADQGHLYLNPEAAAACSSACDAYISNLRDSKAKAVGLAEIDGYGDFASGQALRKIFAEKAVGGKNNMVDVLQSHIDVVEEMKVVFGKFFAATEAADDTNATDLQAQGPK
;
A
#
# COMPACT_ATOMS: atom_id res chain seq x y z
N MET A 1 -27.16 -18.08 2.13
CA MET A 1 -27.17 -17.42 0.82
C MET A 1 -25.90 -16.60 0.76
N ALA A 2 -24.98 -16.94 -0.14
CA ALA A 2 -23.73 -16.19 -0.31
C ALA A 2 -24.01 -15.12 -1.37
N ASP A 3 -23.93 -13.84 -0.99
CA ASP A 3 -23.87 -12.76 -1.97
C ASP A 3 -22.49 -12.83 -2.67
N PRO A 4 -22.45 -12.94 -4.00
CA PRO A 4 -21.21 -12.96 -4.75
C PRO A 4 -20.73 -11.52 -4.97
N GLU A 5 -19.44 -11.30 -4.72
CA GLU A 5 -18.68 -10.06 -4.89
C GLU A 5 -18.88 -9.00 -3.80
N ALA A 6 -17.92 -8.93 -2.87
CA ALA A 6 -17.75 -7.77 -2.01
C ALA A 6 -17.55 -6.51 -2.89
N PRO A 7 -18.13 -5.35 -2.53
CA PRO A 7 -17.96 -4.13 -3.31
C PRO A 7 -16.47 -3.76 -3.39
N LEU A 8 -16.01 -3.43 -4.60
CA LEU A 8 -14.63 -3.00 -4.85
C LEU A 8 -14.26 -1.84 -3.91
N THR A 9 -13.04 -1.86 -3.37
CA THR A 9 -12.52 -0.69 -2.66
C THR A 9 -12.44 0.52 -3.61
N TYR A 10 -12.37 1.72 -3.05
CA TYR A 10 -12.24 2.94 -3.85
C TYR A 10 -11.07 2.87 -4.84
N TRP A 11 -9.92 2.34 -4.41
CA TRP A 11 -8.74 2.19 -5.27
C TRP A 11 -8.91 1.09 -6.31
N GLN A 12 -9.58 -0.02 -5.99
CA GLN A 12 -9.91 -1.04 -6.98
C GLN A 12 -10.83 -0.49 -8.08
N ALA A 13 -11.80 0.36 -7.74
CA ALA A 13 -12.64 1.04 -8.74
C ALA A 13 -11.82 1.99 -9.64
N LEU A 14 -10.87 2.73 -9.07
CA LEU A 14 -9.95 3.57 -9.85
C LEU A 14 -9.03 2.74 -10.75
N ALA A 15 -8.57 1.58 -10.27
CA ALA A 15 -7.75 0.65 -11.05
C ALA A 15 -8.49 0.20 -12.33
N VAL A 16 -9.76 -0.17 -12.19
CA VAL A 16 -10.62 -0.55 -13.31
C VAL A 16 -10.86 0.63 -14.27
N ALA A 17 -11.12 1.82 -13.74
CA ALA A 17 -11.31 3.01 -14.57
C ALA A 17 -10.04 3.41 -15.34
N ALA A 18 -8.86 3.20 -14.75
CA ALA A 18 -7.58 3.39 -15.42
C ALA A 18 -7.38 2.36 -16.55
N ASP A 19 -7.68 1.08 -16.32
CA ASP A 19 -7.60 0.03 -17.35
C ASP A 19 -8.56 0.29 -18.54
N GLN A 20 -9.71 0.91 -18.27
CA GLN A 20 -10.69 1.29 -19.29
C GLN A 20 -10.34 2.59 -20.03
N GLY A 21 -9.25 3.28 -19.64
CA GLY A 21 -8.87 4.56 -20.23
C GLY A 21 -9.78 5.73 -19.83
N HIS A 22 -10.61 5.57 -18.79
CA HIS A 22 -11.49 6.62 -18.28
C HIS A 22 -10.75 7.62 -17.37
N LEU A 23 -9.53 7.29 -16.96
CA LEU A 23 -8.65 8.15 -16.19
C LEU A 23 -7.39 8.44 -16.99
N TYR A 24 -6.88 9.65 -16.83
CA TYR A 24 -5.60 10.05 -17.38
C TYR A 24 -4.75 10.70 -16.29
N LEU A 25 -3.51 10.25 -16.19
CA LEU A 25 -2.46 10.89 -15.45
C LEU A 25 -1.19 10.84 -16.31
N ASN A 26 -0.41 11.91 -16.30
CA ASN A 26 0.86 11.94 -16.98
C ASN A 26 1.78 10.80 -16.46
N PRO A 27 2.45 10.02 -17.34
CA PRO A 27 3.25 8.86 -16.93
C PRO A 27 4.39 9.19 -15.94
N GLU A 28 5.07 10.32 -16.10
CA GLU A 28 6.15 10.75 -15.20
C GLU A 28 5.60 11.06 -13.81
N ALA A 29 4.48 11.79 -13.73
CA ALA A 29 3.79 12.05 -12.47
C ALA A 29 3.28 10.75 -11.82
N ALA A 30 2.76 9.82 -12.61
CA ALA A 30 2.31 8.52 -12.11
C ALA A 30 3.46 7.67 -11.56
N ALA A 31 4.61 7.65 -12.25
CA ALA A 31 5.82 6.97 -11.78
C ALA A 31 6.34 7.58 -10.47
N ALA A 32 6.34 8.92 -10.36
CA ALA A 32 6.71 9.62 -9.13
C ALA A 32 5.75 9.28 -7.97
N CYS A 33 4.44 9.25 -8.23
CA CYS A 33 3.45 8.84 -7.23
C CYS A 33 3.64 7.37 -6.79
N SER A 34 3.88 6.45 -7.74
CA SER A 34 4.17 5.04 -7.44
C SER A 34 5.43 4.89 -6.57
N SER A 35 6.50 5.63 -6.89
CA SER A 35 7.72 5.65 -6.06
C SER A 35 7.47 6.24 -4.67
N ALA A 36 6.62 7.26 -4.55
CA ALA A 36 6.24 7.82 -3.26
C ALA A 36 5.43 6.81 -2.42
N CYS A 37 4.56 6.01 -3.05
CA CYS A 37 3.87 4.90 -2.39
C CYS A 37 4.88 3.87 -1.84
N ASP A 38 5.93 3.51 -2.60
CA ASP A 38 6.97 2.60 -2.12
C ASP A 38 7.71 3.14 -0.89
N ALA A 39 8.14 4.40 -0.93
CA ALA A 39 8.78 5.04 0.21
C ALA A 39 7.85 5.08 1.43
N TYR A 40 6.56 5.36 1.22
CA TYR A 40 5.60 5.40 2.30
C TYR A 40 5.29 4.02 2.89
N ILE A 41 5.14 2.98 2.05
CA ILE A 41 4.99 1.60 2.49
C ILE A 41 6.19 1.16 3.33
N SER A 42 7.41 1.52 2.93
CA SER A 42 8.62 1.24 3.72
C SER A 42 8.52 1.86 5.12
N ASN A 43 8.16 3.14 5.20
CA ASN A 43 8.00 3.84 6.48
C ASN A 43 6.90 3.23 7.36
N LEU A 44 5.80 2.78 6.75
CA LEU A 44 4.71 2.11 7.46
C LEU A 44 5.14 0.74 7.98
N ARG A 45 5.88 -0.05 7.19
CA ARG A 45 6.45 -1.35 7.61
C ARG A 45 7.43 -1.18 8.77
N ASP A 46 8.30 -0.18 8.72
CA ASP A 46 9.21 0.15 9.82
C ASP A 46 8.45 0.54 11.10
N SER A 47 7.40 1.35 10.94
CA SER A 47 6.54 1.76 12.06
C SER A 47 5.80 0.55 12.64
N LYS A 48 5.35 -0.38 11.80
CA LYS A 48 4.68 -1.61 12.21
C LYS A 48 5.63 -2.51 13.00
N ALA A 49 6.87 -2.67 12.54
CA ALA A 49 7.90 -3.43 13.25
C ALA A 49 8.19 -2.81 14.64
N LYS A 50 8.30 -1.47 14.73
CA LYS A 50 8.44 -0.78 16.02
C LYS A 50 7.24 -0.98 16.93
N ALA A 51 6.02 -0.96 16.37
CA ALA A 51 4.79 -1.19 17.13
C ALA A 51 4.73 -2.59 17.75
N VAL A 52 5.23 -3.62 17.06
CA VAL A 52 5.36 -4.97 17.64
C VAL A 52 6.22 -4.94 18.91
N GLY A 53 7.35 -4.22 18.88
CA GLY A 53 8.23 -4.10 20.06
C GLY A 53 7.56 -3.42 21.26
N LEU A 54 6.54 -2.59 21.05
CA LEU A 54 5.79 -1.97 22.15
C LEU A 54 4.97 -3.00 22.97
N ALA A 55 4.67 -4.16 22.40
CA ALA A 55 3.95 -5.22 23.12
C ALA A 55 4.81 -5.93 24.16
N GLU A 56 6.13 -5.84 24.04
CA GLU A 56 7.10 -6.56 24.87
C GLU A 56 7.78 -5.66 25.91
N ILE A 57 7.31 -4.42 26.08
CA ILE A 57 7.88 -3.49 27.07
C ILE A 57 7.63 -4.04 28.49
N ASP A 58 8.72 -4.21 29.22
CA ASP A 58 8.73 -4.57 30.63
C ASP A 58 9.02 -3.33 31.52
N GLY A 59 9.14 -3.53 32.84
CA GLY A 59 9.47 -2.46 33.79
C GLY A 59 8.28 -1.83 34.51
N TYR A 60 7.09 -2.43 34.41
CA TYR A 60 5.89 -1.98 35.13
C TYR A 60 5.83 -2.41 36.61
N GLY A 61 6.80 -3.21 37.08
CA GLY A 61 6.88 -3.73 38.44
C GLY A 61 5.88 -4.85 38.76
N ASP A 62 5.91 -5.34 39.99
CA ASP A 62 5.14 -6.53 40.42
C ASP A 62 3.77 -6.21 41.01
N PHE A 63 3.45 -4.94 41.20
CA PHE A 63 2.13 -4.54 41.66
C PHE A 63 1.06 -4.85 40.61
N ALA A 64 -0.13 -5.25 41.08
CA ALA A 64 -1.26 -5.59 40.22
C ALA A 64 -1.64 -4.46 39.24
N SER A 65 -1.50 -3.20 39.65
CA SER A 65 -1.71 -2.03 38.79
C SER A 65 -0.68 -1.94 37.65
N GLY A 66 0.59 -2.26 37.92
CA GLY A 66 1.64 -2.32 36.92
C GLY A 66 1.38 -3.41 35.88
N GLN A 67 1.00 -4.60 36.33
CA GLN A 67 0.64 -5.71 35.43
C GLN A 67 -0.59 -5.39 34.57
N ALA A 68 -1.58 -4.68 35.12
CA ALA A 68 -2.74 -4.20 34.37
C ALA A 68 -2.35 -3.18 33.28
N LEU A 69 -1.46 -2.23 33.60
CA LEU A 69 -0.94 -1.27 32.62
C LEU A 69 -0.16 -1.96 31.49
N ARG A 70 0.73 -2.91 31.84
CA ARG A 70 1.46 -3.73 30.85
C ARG A 70 0.50 -4.37 29.86
N LYS A 71 -0.56 -5.01 30.35
CA LYS A 71 -1.58 -5.63 29.51
C LYS A 71 -2.26 -4.62 28.58
N ILE A 72 -2.69 -3.46 29.09
CA ILE A 72 -3.37 -2.43 28.29
C ILE A 72 -2.46 -1.93 27.16
N PHE A 73 -1.19 -1.62 27.46
CA PHE A 73 -0.25 -1.15 26.45
C PHE A 73 0.11 -2.23 25.43
N ALA A 74 0.27 -3.48 25.88
CA ALA A 74 0.50 -4.61 24.99
C ALA A 74 -0.68 -4.81 24.02
N GLU A 75 -1.91 -4.78 24.53
CA GLU A 75 -3.12 -4.87 23.69
C GLU A 75 -3.26 -3.68 22.73
N LYS A 76 -2.85 -2.47 23.15
CA LYS A 76 -2.83 -1.30 22.25
C LYS A 76 -1.78 -1.40 21.16
N ALA A 77 -0.69 -2.10 21.41
CA ALA A 77 0.34 -2.38 20.42
C ALA A 77 -0.10 -3.49 19.45
N VAL A 78 -0.53 -4.64 19.98
CA VAL A 78 -0.83 -5.88 19.24
C VAL A 78 -2.04 -6.61 19.85
N GLY A 79 -2.93 -7.14 18.99
CA GLY A 79 -3.98 -8.09 19.38
C GLY A 79 -5.20 -7.50 20.09
N GLY A 80 -5.14 -6.26 20.60
CA GLY A 80 -6.31 -5.54 21.11
C GLY A 80 -7.14 -4.88 20.02
N LYS A 81 -8.32 -4.37 20.40
CA LYS A 81 -9.19 -3.63 19.47
C LYS A 81 -8.50 -2.36 18.95
N ASN A 82 -8.46 -2.20 17.62
CA ASN A 82 -7.78 -1.10 16.93
C ASN A 82 -6.33 -0.94 17.43
N ASN A 83 -5.63 -2.07 17.56
CA ASN A 83 -4.22 -2.05 17.92
C ASN A 83 -3.38 -1.42 16.79
N MET A 84 -2.22 -0.90 17.15
CA MET A 84 -1.36 -0.17 16.24
C MET A 84 -0.91 -1.02 15.04
N VAL A 85 -0.62 -2.31 15.26
CA VAL A 85 -0.17 -3.22 14.20
C VAL A 85 -1.24 -3.43 13.12
N ASP A 86 -2.48 -3.63 13.52
CA ASP A 86 -3.59 -3.83 12.58
C ASP A 86 -3.93 -2.54 11.83
N VAL A 87 -3.92 -1.40 12.51
CA VAL A 87 -4.14 -0.09 11.86
C VAL A 87 -3.03 0.18 10.85
N LEU A 88 -1.77 -0.03 11.20
CA LEU A 88 -0.65 0.16 10.26
C LEU A 88 -0.75 -0.81 9.07
N GLN A 89 -1.19 -2.05 9.28
CA GLN A 89 -1.44 -2.97 8.17
C GLN A 89 -2.55 -2.45 7.24
N SER A 90 -3.68 -1.97 7.78
CA SER A 90 -4.76 -1.46 6.93
C SER A 90 -4.31 -0.25 6.10
N HIS A 91 -3.41 0.58 6.64
CA HIS A 91 -2.80 1.67 5.89
C HIS A 91 -1.86 1.16 4.79
N ILE A 92 -1.06 0.13 5.06
CA ILE A 92 -0.20 -0.52 4.05
C ILE A 92 -1.06 -1.04 2.90
N ASP A 93 -2.14 -1.76 3.21
CA ASP A 93 -3.04 -2.37 2.21
C ASP A 93 -3.60 -1.29 1.26
N VAL A 94 -4.10 -0.18 1.81
CA VAL A 94 -4.62 0.94 1.00
C VAL A 94 -3.53 1.56 0.12
N VAL A 95 -2.31 1.74 0.62
CA VAL A 95 -1.21 2.34 -0.16
C VAL A 95 -0.68 1.37 -1.23
N GLU A 96 -0.75 0.06 -0.99
CA GLU A 96 -0.46 -0.95 -2.01
C GLU A 96 -1.49 -0.89 -3.15
N GLU A 97 -2.78 -0.73 -2.83
CA GLU A 97 -3.81 -0.50 -3.85
C GLU A 97 -3.56 0.81 -4.63
N MET A 98 -3.19 1.90 -3.95
CA MET A 98 -2.79 3.16 -4.59
C MET A 98 -1.67 2.96 -5.60
N LYS A 99 -0.62 2.25 -5.19
CA LYS A 99 0.55 1.97 -6.03
C LYS A 99 0.15 1.23 -7.31
N VAL A 100 -0.74 0.24 -7.20
CA VAL A 100 -1.25 -0.50 -8.35
C VAL A 100 -1.96 0.45 -9.34
N VAL A 101 -2.79 1.37 -8.85
CA VAL A 101 -3.46 2.35 -9.72
C VAL A 101 -2.46 3.24 -10.44
N PHE A 102 -1.47 3.78 -9.74
CA PHE A 102 -0.44 4.61 -10.38
C PHE A 102 0.39 3.83 -11.40
N GLY A 103 0.70 2.56 -11.12
CA GLY A 103 1.38 1.63 -12.02
C GLY A 103 0.75 1.53 -13.41
N LYS A 104 -0.57 1.58 -13.49
CA LYS A 104 -1.32 1.45 -14.74
C LYS A 104 -1.07 2.58 -15.74
N PHE A 105 -0.74 3.78 -15.26
CA PHE A 105 -0.59 4.96 -16.13
C PHE A 105 0.75 5.06 -16.86
N PHE A 106 1.78 4.32 -16.45
CA PHE A 106 3.08 4.34 -17.12
C PHE A 106 3.47 2.99 -17.75
N ALA A 107 2.93 1.87 -17.26
CA ALA A 107 3.14 0.57 -17.89
C ALA A 107 2.63 0.52 -19.35
N ALA A 108 1.50 1.19 -19.63
CA ALA A 108 0.95 1.28 -20.98
C ALA A 108 1.81 2.15 -21.92
N THR A 109 2.46 3.19 -21.39
CA THR A 109 3.35 4.07 -22.17
C THR A 109 4.66 3.39 -22.50
N GLU A 110 5.29 2.70 -21.53
CA GLU A 110 6.52 1.93 -21.77
C GLU A 110 6.32 0.88 -22.87
N ALA A 111 5.20 0.13 -22.84
CA ALA A 111 4.89 -0.87 -23.86
C ALA A 111 4.66 -0.25 -25.26
N ALA A 112 4.05 0.93 -25.32
CA ALA A 112 3.82 1.64 -26.57
C ALA A 112 5.14 2.20 -27.15
N ASP A 113 6.01 2.75 -26.31
CA ASP A 113 7.31 3.28 -26.72
C ASP A 113 8.24 2.16 -27.22
N ASP A 114 8.27 1.01 -26.54
CA ASP A 114 9.04 -0.17 -26.99
C ASP A 114 8.56 -0.69 -28.36
N THR A 115 7.24 -0.73 -28.56
CA THR A 115 6.63 -1.14 -29.84
C THR A 115 6.99 -0.15 -30.94
N ASN A 116 6.80 1.14 -30.71
CA ASN A 116 7.11 2.19 -31.68
C ASN A 116 8.60 2.23 -32.02
N ALA A 117 9.49 2.04 -31.03
CA ALA A 117 10.93 1.98 -31.24
C ALA A 117 11.32 0.77 -32.09
N THR A 118 10.70 -0.39 -31.86
CA THR A 118 10.93 -1.61 -32.65
C THR A 118 10.44 -1.43 -34.09
N ASP A 119 9.26 -0.84 -34.29
CA ASP A 119 8.71 -0.57 -35.62
C ASP A 119 9.57 0.44 -36.40
N LEU A 120 10.06 1.49 -35.76
CA LEU A 120 10.99 2.45 -36.36
C LEU A 120 12.32 1.81 -36.76
N GLN A 121 12.85 0.89 -35.94
CA GLN A 121 14.06 0.12 -36.29
C GLN A 121 13.80 -0.81 -37.48
N ALA A 122 12.62 -1.43 -37.57
CA ALA A 122 12.23 -2.29 -38.68
C ALA A 122 11.99 -1.50 -39.99
N GLN A 123 11.62 -0.23 -39.90
CA GLN A 123 11.33 0.66 -41.04
C GLN A 123 12.45 1.66 -41.38
N GLY A 124 13.64 1.51 -40.77
CA GLY A 124 14.79 2.40 -40.95
C GLY A 124 15.18 2.65 -42.43
N PRO A 125 15.82 3.79 -42.73
CA PRO A 125 15.95 4.29 -44.10
C PRO A 125 16.76 3.32 -44.98
N LYS A 126 16.30 3.11 -46.22
CA LYS A 126 16.97 2.29 -47.23
C LYS A 126 18.32 2.87 -47.66
#